data_AF-A0A074JJT6-F1
#
_entry.id   AF-A0A074JJT6-F1
#
_cell.length_a   1.000
_cell.length_b   1.000
_cell.length_c   1.000
_cell.angle_alpha   90.00
_cell.angle_beta   90.00
_cell.angle_gamma   90.00
#
_symmetry.space_group_name_H-M   'P 1'
#
loop_
_entity.id
_entity.type
_entity.pdbx_description
1 polymer ?
#
loop_
_entity_poly.entity_id
_entity_poly.type
_entity_poly.pdbx_seq_one_letter_code
_entity_poly.pdbx_strand_id
1 'polypeptide(L)'
;MVDQGNHLRAVRPSSRTQAETALPFRVYIAFVLGAVFLTGLFWLTWKSQFAAPLGYLFDTPSEGVEAGYCLAVARTIAPGGGGGGYVGEAQDFWLNRLMGFGGDLAGNIAKGEAALGSHLLAKKGPERLWLIDAMDACSNKAINYGARFRAFD
;
A
#
# COMPACT_ATOMS: atom_id res chain seq x y z
N MET A 1 59.67 73.06 -4.98
CA MET A 1 58.34 73.26 -4.40
C MET A 1 57.42 72.24 -5.03
N VAL A 2 57.09 71.18 -4.29
CA VAL A 2 56.31 70.02 -4.76
C VAL A 2 54.91 70.17 -4.15
N ASP A 3 53.89 70.23 -5.00
CA ASP A 3 52.49 70.35 -4.59
C ASP A 3 51.91 68.95 -4.34
N GLN A 4 51.67 68.64 -3.06
CA GLN A 4 51.11 67.37 -2.58
C GLN A 4 49.58 67.50 -2.51
N GLY A 5 48.90 67.30 -3.64
CA GLY A 5 47.45 67.22 -3.71
C GLY A 5 46.90 65.87 -3.24
N ASN A 6 46.85 65.68 -1.92
CA ASN A 6 46.32 64.49 -1.26
C ASN A 6 44.85 64.70 -0.89
N HIS A 7 43.89 64.28 -1.73
CA HIS A 7 42.48 64.15 -1.32
C HIS A 7 41.89 62.82 -1.80
N LEU A 8 42.09 61.83 -0.93
CA LEU A 8 41.27 60.64 -0.71
C LEU A 8 39.86 60.77 -1.31
N ARG A 9 39.60 60.09 -2.44
CA ARG A 9 38.22 59.81 -2.87
C ARG A 9 37.62 58.86 -1.85
N ALA A 10 36.70 59.39 -1.05
CA ALA A 10 35.85 58.63 -0.16
C ALA A 10 35.19 57.48 -0.92
N VAL A 11 35.56 56.25 -0.56
CA VAL A 11 34.77 55.06 -0.87
C VAL A 11 33.43 55.27 -0.18
N ARG A 12 32.38 55.57 -0.96
CA ARG A 12 31.01 55.56 -0.44
C ARG A 12 30.71 54.15 0.05
N PRO A 13 30.40 53.93 1.34
CA PRO A 13 29.84 52.66 1.75
C PRO A 13 28.50 52.53 1.02
N SER A 14 28.42 51.54 0.12
CA SER A 14 27.13 51.12 -0.43
C SER A 14 26.35 50.55 0.74
N SER A 15 25.47 51.36 1.31
CA SER A 15 24.34 50.87 2.10
C SER A 15 23.45 50.07 1.16
N ARG A 16 23.87 48.85 0.81
CA ARG A 16 22.92 47.78 0.51
C ARG A 16 22.21 47.52 1.81
N THR A 17 21.16 48.31 2.04
CA THR A 17 20.04 47.90 2.86
C THR A 17 19.73 46.48 2.41
N GLN A 18 20.09 45.50 3.23
CA GLN A 18 19.44 44.20 3.22
C GLN A 18 17.97 44.53 3.39
N ALA A 19 17.26 44.68 2.28
CA ALA A 19 15.84 44.40 2.30
C ALA A 19 15.80 42.92 2.67
N GLU A 20 15.68 42.63 3.97
CA GLU A 20 15.05 41.41 4.43
C GLU A 20 13.81 41.27 3.55
N THR A 21 13.85 40.34 2.61
CA THR A 21 12.70 39.91 1.84
C THR A 21 11.80 39.19 2.83
N ALA A 22 11.18 39.98 3.72
CA ALA A 22 10.08 39.56 4.55
C ALA A 22 9.02 39.06 3.56
N LEU A 23 8.90 37.74 3.48
CA LEU A 23 7.95 37.09 2.60
C LEU A 23 6.58 37.75 2.82
N PRO A 24 5.89 38.17 1.76
CA PRO A 24 4.65 38.90 1.91
C PRO A 24 3.68 38.05 2.74
N PHE A 25 2.98 38.67 3.69
CA PHE A 25 2.07 38.01 4.64
C PHE A 25 1.12 36.98 4.00
N ARG A 26 0.76 37.18 2.72
CA ARG A 26 -0.02 36.24 1.90
C ARG A 26 0.64 34.86 1.74
N VAL A 27 1.97 34.80 1.66
CA VAL A 27 2.73 33.54 1.56
C VAL A 27 2.67 32.78 2.87
N TYR A 28 2.73 33.48 4.01
CA TYR A 28 2.52 32.86 5.32
C TYR A 28 1.11 32.28 5.46
N ILE A 29 0.08 33.02 5.03
CA ILE A 29 -1.30 32.51 5.02
C ILE A 29 -1.41 31.28 4.12
N ALA A 30 -0.85 31.33 2.90
CA ALA A 30 -0.89 30.20 1.98
C ALA A 30 -0.19 28.96 2.56
N PHE A 31 0.95 29.15 3.24
CA PHE A 31 1.67 28.06 3.90
C PHE A 31 0.86 27.46 5.06
N VAL A 32 0.27 28.29 5.90
CA VAL A 32 -0.58 27.83 7.02
C VAL A 32 -1.79 27.07 6.50
N LEU A 33 -2.47 27.58 5.48
CA LEU A 33 -3.61 26.89 4.86
C LEU A 33 -3.18 25.56 4.23
N GLY A 34 -2.05 25.52 3.54
CA GLY A 34 -1.47 24.28 3.01
C GLY A 34 -1.14 23.27 4.10
N ALA A 35 -0.54 23.71 5.21
CA ALA A 35 -0.22 22.87 6.36
C ALA A 35 -1.48 22.30 7.03
N VAL A 36 -2.52 23.12 7.22
CA VAL A 36 -3.82 22.69 7.76
C VAL A 36 -4.48 21.69 6.82
N PHE A 37 -4.45 21.92 5.52
CA PHE A 37 -5.00 21.02 4.51
C PHE A 37 -4.28 19.66 4.50
N LEU A 38 -2.94 19.67 4.52
CA LEU A 38 -2.13 18.45 4.61
C LEU A 38 -2.38 17.69 5.92
N THR A 39 -2.48 18.40 7.04
CA THR A 39 -2.79 17.79 8.34
C THR A 39 -4.19 17.19 8.34
N GLY A 40 -5.17 17.86 7.73
CA GLY A 40 -6.53 17.36 7.56
C GLY A 40 -6.58 16.11 6.67
N LEU A 41 -5.85 16.10 5.56
CA LEU A 41 -5.68 14.94 4.68
C LEU A 41 -5.00 13.77 5.40
N PHE A 42 -3.94 14.06 6.15
CA PHE A 42 -3.24 13.06 6.95
C PHE A 42 -4.17 12.48 8.02
N TRP A 43 -4.93 13.33 8.73
CA TRP A 43 -5.92 12.91 9.72
C TRP A 43 -7.05 12.06 9.11
N LEU A 44 -7.59 12.49 7.97
CA LEU A 44 -8.60 11.73 7.24
C LEU A 44 -8.06 10.40 6.72
N THR A 45 -6.82 10.37 6.26
CA THR A 45 -6.15 9.14 5.82
C THR A 45 -5.91 8.21 7.00
N TRP A 46 -5.40 8.74 8.12
CA TRP A 46 -5.20 8.01 9.36
C TRP A 46 -6.50 7.40 9.88
N LYS A 47 -7.59 8.19 9.88
CA LYS A 47 -8.93 7.74 10.28
C LYS A 47 -9.56 6.79 9.27
N SER A 48 -9.27 6.95 7.98
CA SER A 48 -9.78 6.08 6.90
C SER A 48 -9.02 4.76 6.79
N GLN A 49 -7.76 4.67 7.22
CA GLN A 49 -7.04 3.39 7.33
C GLN A 49 -7.67 2.48 8.40
N PHE A 50 -8.36 3.06 9.39
CA PHE A 50 -9.18 2.32 10.37
C PHE A 50 -10.66 2.14 9.95
N ALA A 51 -11.13 2.84 8.92
CA ALA A 51 -12.54 2.84 8.50
C ALA A 51 -12.76 2.28 7.08
N ALA A 52 -11.72 2.04 6.30
CA ALA A 52 -11.77 1.04 5.25
C ALA A 52 -12.01 -0.27 6.00
N PRO A 53 -13.15 -0.97 5.77
CA PRO A 53 -13.25 -2.31 6.30
C PRO A 53 -11.98 -3.02 5.82
N LEU A 54 -11.31 -3.72 6.72
CA LEU A 54 -10.55 -4.90 6.34
C LEU A 54 -11.58 -5.86 5.74
N GLY A 55 -12.10 -5.52 4.56
CA GLY A 55 -12.96 -6.36 3.78
C GLY A 55 -12.14 -7.60 3.58
N TYR A 56 -12.70 -8.72 3.99
CA TYR A 56 -12.08 -9.98 3.64
C TYR A 56 -11.95 -10.01 2.12
N LEU A 57 -10.82 -10.50 1.64
CA LEU A 57 -10.49 -10.43 0.22
C LEU A 57 -11.67 -11.02 -0.57
N PHE A 58 -12.13 -10.31 -1.60
CA PHE A 58 -13.26 -10.74 -2.44
C PHE A 58 -14.62 -10.85 -1.73
N ASP A 59 -14.93 -9.94 -0.80
CA ASP A 59 -16.21 -9.90 -0.06
C ASP A 59 -16.53 -11.20 0.69
N THR A 60 -15.51 -11.94 1.11
CA THR A 60 -15.69 -13.19 1.83
C THR A 60 -16.28 -12.93 3.24
N PRO A 61 -17.09 -13.86 3.80
CA PRO A 61 -17.80 -13.60 5.05
C PRO A 61 -16.95 -13.77 6.32
N SER A 62 -15.77 -14.37 6.24
CA SER A 62 -14.88 -14.60 7.39
C SER A 62 -13.44 -14.90 6.96
N GLU A 63 -12.48 -14.75 7.89
CA GLU A 63 -11.06 -15.10 7.66
C GLU A 63 -10.85 -16.55 7.22
N GLY A 64 -11.64 -17.49 7.75
CA GLY A 64 -11.56 -18.90 7.36
C GLY A 64 -11.98 -19.12 5.91
N VAL A 65 -13.03 -18.44 5.46
CA VAL A 65 -13.50 -18.51 4.06
C VAL A 65 -12.56 -17.76 3.12
N GLU A 66 -11.96 -16.64 3.55
CA GLU A 66 -10.90 -15.95 2.82
C GLU A 66 -9.69 -16.87 2.58
N ALA A 67 -9.22 -17.54 3.63
CA ALA A 67 -8.11 -18.47 3.51
C ALA A 67 -8.46 -19.68 2.62
N GLY A 68 -9.71 -20.18 2.69
CA GLY A 68 -10.25 -21.20 1.79
C GLY A 68 -10.26 -20.75 0.33
N TYR A 69 -10.66 -19.51 0.09
CA TYR A 69 -10.69 -18.90 -1.23
C TYR A 69 -9.28 -18.77 -1.82
N CYS A 70 -8.33 -18.22 -1.06
CA CYS A 70 -6.94 -18.08 -1.52
C CYS A 70 -6.24 -19.41 -1.73
N LEU A 71 -6.56 -20.42 -0.91
CA LEU A 71 -6.11 -21.80 -1.13
C LEU A 71 -6.68 -22.37 -2.44
N ALA A 72 -7.97 -22.13 -2.72
CA ALA A 72 -8.61 -22.56 -3.96
C ALA A 72 -7.97 -21.91 -5.19
N VAL A 73 -7.71 -20.58 -5.14
CA VAL A 73 -7.02 -19.86 -6.22
C VAL A 73 -5.64 -20.45 -6.51
N ALA A 74 -4.83 -20.70 -5.47
CA ALA A 74 -3.51 -21.30 -5.62
C ALA A 74 -3.57 -22.70 -6.26
N ARG A 75 -4.56 -23.52 -5.86
CA ARG A 75 -4.79 -24.86 -6.44
C ARG A 75 -5.26 -24.82 -7.89
N THR A 76 -6.05 -23.82 -8.27
CA THR A 76 -6.50 -23.65 -9.67
C THR A 76 -5.36 -23.23 -10.59
N ILE A 77 -4.40 -22.45 -10.09
CA ILE A 77 -3.24 -21.99 -10.88
C ILE A 77 -2.19 -23.10 -11.03
N ALA A 78 -1.93 -23.86 -9.97
CA ALA A 78 -1.01 -24.99 -9.96
C ALA A 78 -1.75 -26.29 -9.57
N PRO A 79 -2.57 -26.85 -10.48
CA PRO A 79 -3.30 -28.09 -10.24
C PRO A 79 -2.31 -29.26 -10.21
N GLY A 80 -1.75 -29.56 -9.05
CA GLY A 80 -0.75 -30.61 -8.91
C GLY A 80 0.09 -30.60 -7.62
N GLY A 81 -0.19 -29.73 -6.65
CA GLY A 81 0.39 -29.83 -5.29
C GLY A 81 1.93 -29.76 -5.21
N GLY A 82 2.59 -29.31 -6.28
CA GLY A 82 4.04 -29.38 -6.42
C GLY A 82 4.62 -28.28 -7.30
N GLY A 83 3.94 -27.15 -7.41
CA GLY A 83 4.49 -25.95 -8.05
C GLY A 83 5.52 -25.32 -7.14
N GLY A 84 6.75 -25.85 -7.13
CA GLY A 84 7.87 -25.21 -6.44
C GLY A 84 7.97 -23.73 -6.82
N GLY A 85 8.21 -22.87 -5.83
CA GLY A 85 8.22 -21.42 -5.98
C GLY A 85 7.08 -20.74 -5.21
N TYR A 86 6.84 -19.47 -5.53
CA TYR A 86 5.92 -18.57 -4.85
C TYR A 86 4.49 -19.14 -4.63
N VAL A 87 3.93 -19.82 -5.65
CA VAL A 87 2.55 -20.33 -5.57
C VAL A 87 2.42 -21.48 -4.56
N GLY A 88 3.42 -22.36 -4.48
CA GLY A 88 3.45 -23.44 -3.48
C GLY A 88 3.61 -22.90 -2.06
N GLU A 89 4.47 -21.91 -1.86
CA GLU A 89 4.65 -21.28 -0.54
C GLU A 89 3.38 -20.58 -0.05
N ALA A 90 2.64 -19.93 -0.96
CA ALA A 90 1.35 -19.33 -0.66
C ALA A 90 0.30 -20.39 -0.35
N GLN A 91 0.27 -21.51 -1.09
CA GLN A 91 -0.62 -22.62 -0.81
C GLN A 91 -0.40 -23.17 0.61
N ASP A 92 0.86 -23.40 1.00
CA ASP A 92 1.23 -23.91 2.32
C ASP A 92 0.89 -22.92 3.44
N PHE A 93 1.14 -21.63 3.22
CA PHE A 93 0.77 -20.59 4.18
C PHE A 93 -0.73 -20.57 4.45
N TRP A 94 -1.56 -20.54 3.39
CA TRP A 94 -3.01 -20.47 3.54
C TRP A 94 -3.58 -21.75 4.15
N LEU A 95 -3.03 -22.91 3.81
CA LEU A 95 -3.38 -24.18 4.43
C LEU A 95 -3.05 -24.20 5.93
N ASN A 96 -1.84 -23.77 6.33
CA ASN A 96 -1.44 -23.67 7.72
C ASN A 96 -2.30 -22.69 8.51
N ARG A 97 -2.64 -21.54 7.92
CA ARG A 97 -3.52 -20.54 8.54
C ARG A 97 -4.94 -21.09 8.75
N LEU A 98 -5.47 -21.79 7.74
CA LEU A 98 -6.76 -22.49 7.83
C LEU A 98 -6.78 -23.52 8.96
N MET A 99 -5.74 -24.32 9.10
CA MET A 99 -5.60 -25.27 10.21
C MET A 99 -5.52 -24.56 11.58
N GLY A 100 -4.88 -23.39 11.62
CA GLY A 100 -4.76 -22.57 12.83
C GLY A 100 -6.08 -22.02 13.38
N PHE A 101 -7.14 -21.91 12.57
CA PHE A 101 -8.44 -21.42 13.03
C PHE A 101 -9.26 -22.45 13.82
N GLY A 102 -8.87 -23.73 13.84
CA GLY A 102 -9.45 -24.76 14.72
C GLY A 102 -10.95 -25.06 14.56
N GLY A 103 -11.60 -24.53 13.52
CA GLY A 103 -13.04 -24.70 13.24
C GLY A 103 -13.33 -25.67 12.10
N ASP A 104 -14.49 -25.50 11.45
CA ASP A 104 -14.91 -26.30 10.28
C ASP A 104 -14.03 -25.99 9.04
N LEU A 105 -12.87 -26.65 9.00
CA LEU A 105 -11.88 -26.53 7.94
C LEU A 105 -12.49 -26.85 6.57
N ALA A 106 -13.22 -27.97 6.48
CA ALA A 106 -13.81 -28.44 5.24
C ALA A 106 -14.92 -27.50 4.75
N GLY A 107 -15.79 -27.02 5.64
CA GLY A 107 -16.83 -26.06 5.31
C GLY A 107 -16.28 -24.70 4.88
N ASN A 108 -15.18 -24.25 5.48
CA ASN A 108 -14.51 -23.00 5.08
C ASN A 108 -13.85 -23.13 3.69
N ILE A 109 -13.22 -24.26 3.40
CA ILE A 109 -12.65 -24.55 2.07
C ILE A 109 -13.78 -24.61 1.03
N ALA A 110 -14.85 -25.37 1.29
CA ALA A 110 -15.97 -25.52 0.36
C ALA A 110 -16.66 -24.17 0.06
N LYS A 111 -16.83 -23.32 1.07
CA LYS A 111 -17.35 -21.95 0.88
C LYS A 111 -16.41 -21.08 0.06
N GLY A 112 -15.09 -21.20 0.28
CA GLY A 112 -14.07 -20.50 -0.50
C GLY A 112 -14.06 -20.92 -1.97
N GLU A 113 -14.13 -22.22 -2.24
CA GLU A 113 -14.20 -22.79 -3.59
C GLU A 113 -15.51 -22.40 -4.30
N ALA A 114 -16.64 -22.42 -3.59
CA ALA A 114 -17.92 -21.96 -4.15
C ALA A 114 -17.89 -20.46 -4.51
N ALA A 115 -17.31 -19.63 -3.64
CA ALA A 115 -17.12 -18.21 -3.93
C ALA A 115 -16.18 -17.99 -5.14
N LEU A 116 -15.09 -18.75 -5.24
CA LEU A 116 -14.20 -18.71 -6.40
C LEU A 116 -14.95 -19.07 -7.69
N GLY A 117 -15.71 -20.17 -7.68
CA GLY A 117 -16.53 -20.59 -8.82
C GLY A 117 -17.54 -19.50 -9.22
N SER A 118 -18.19 -18.86 -8.25
CA SER A 118 -19.12 -17.75 -8.53
C SER A 118 -18.42 -16.54 -9.18
N HIS A 119 -17.19 -16.23 -8.77
CA HIS A 119 -16.42 -15.12 -9.31
C HIS A 119 -15.91 -15.41 -10.72
N LEU A 120 -15.50 -16.65 -10.99
CA LEU A 120 -15.13 -17.10 -12.33
C LEU A 120 -16.32 -17.04 -13.29
N LEU A 121 -17.51 -17.48 -12.85
CA LEU A 121 -18.74 -17.43 -13.65
C LEU A 121 -19.23 -16.00 -13.92
N ALA A 122 -19.03 -15.08 -12.97
CA ALA A 122 -19.45 -13.68 -13.12
C ALA A 122 -18.52 -12.86 -14.05
N LYS A 123 -17.26 -13.26 -14.20
CA LYS A 123 -16.26 -12.52 -14.99
C LYS A 123 -16.34 -12.93 -16.45
N LYS A 124 -16.75 -11.98 -17.31
CA LYS A 124 -16.62 -12.10 -18.77
C LYS A 124 -15.19 -11.74 -19.20
N GLY A 125 -14.26 -12.69 -19.12
CA GLY A 125 -12.88 -12.47 -19.53
C GLY A 125 -12.02 -13.74 -19.46
N PRO A 126 -10.73 -13.66 -19.82
CA PRO A 126 -9.83 -14.80 -19.72
C PRO A 126 -9.66 -15.16 -18.24
N GLU A 127 -10.25 -16.29 -17.82
CA GLU A 127 -10.23 -16.78 -16.43
C GLU A 127 -8.80 -16.77 -15.84
N ARG A 128 -7.82 -17.08 -16.69
CA ARG A 128 -6.40 -17.15 -16.32
C ARG A 128 -5.81 -15.81 -15.88
N LEU A 129 -6.22 -14.68 -16.47
CA LEU A 129 -5.72 -13.36 -16.06
C LEU A 129 -6.27 -12.98 -14.69
N TRP A 130 -7.57 -13.21 -14.49
CA TRP A 130 -8.21 -12.91 -13.22
C TRP A 130 -7.66 -13.80 -12.08
N LEU A 131 -7.35 -15.07 -12.36
CA LEU A 131 -6.70 -15.95 -11.37
C LEU A 131 -5.32 -15.44 -10.96
N ILE A 132 -4.52 -14.92 -11.90
CA ILE A 132 -3.20 -14.33 -11.60
C ILE A 132 -3.37 -13.10 -10.70
N ASP A 133 -4.27 -12.17 -11.05
CA ASP A 133 -4.56 -11.00 -10.21
C ASP A 133 -5.05 -11.40 -8.82
N ALA A 134 -5.88 -12.44 -8.74
CA ALA A 134 -6.39 -12.95 -7.47
C ALA A 134 -5.28 -13.58 -6.61
N MET A 135 -4.31 -14.24 -7.24
CA MET A 135 -3.15 -14.80 -6.56
C MET A 135 -2.26 -13.72 -5.96
N ASP A 136 -2.03 -12.63 -6.69
CA ASP A 136 -1.24 -11.51 -6.20
C ASP A 136 -1.94 -10.77 -5.06
N ALA A 137 -3.25 -10.59 -5.14
CA ALA A 137 -4.04 -10.03 -4.06
C ALA A 137 -4.00 -10.91 -2.79
N CYS A 138 -4.15 -12.23 -2.96
CA CYS A 138 -4.01 -13.20 -1.88
C CYS A 138 -2.61 -13.16 -1.26
N SER A 139 -1.56 -13.12 -2.06
CA SER A 139 -0.20 -13.15 -1.53
C SER A 139 0.20 -11.85 -0.85
N ASN A 140 -0.21 -10.70 -1.38
CA ASN A 140 -0.04 -9.42 -0.68
C ASN A 140 -0.73 -9.42 0.70
N LYS A 141 -1.91 -10.03 0.79
CA LYS A 141 -2.60 -10.15 2.07
C LYS A 141 -1.93 -11.16 3.00
N ALA A 142 -1.37 -12.24 2.46
CA ALA A 142 -0.55 -13.18 3.22
C ALA A 142 0.68 -12.48 3.83
N ILE A 143 1.37 -11.60 3.09
CA ILE A 143 2.48 -10.79 3.62
C ILE A 143 2.00 -9.92 4.79
N ASN A 144 0.85 -9.26 4.66
CA ASN A 144 0.25 -8.47 5.74
C ASN A 144 -0.07 -9.31 6.99
N TYR A 145 -0.39 -10.60 6.81
CA TYR A 145 -0.57 -11.56 7.90
C TYR A 145 0.73 -12.18 8.41
N GLY A 146 1.89 -11.78 7.89
CA GLY A 146 3.22 -12.22 8.33
C GLY A 146 3.82 -13.39 7.53
N ALA A 147 3.26 -13.73 6.37
CA ALA A 147 3.90 -14.70 5.46
C ALA A 147 5.26 -14.17 4.99
N ARG A 148 6.25 -15.06 4.93
CA ARG A 148 7.53 -14.81 4.27
C ARG A 148 7.65 -15.73 3.09
N PHE A 149 7.67 -15.14 1.90
CA PHE A 149 7.90 -15.88 0.67
C PHE A 149 9.38 -15.79 0.33
N ARG A 150 10.03 -16.93 0.11
CA ARG A 150 11.44 -16.97 -0.30
C ARG A 150 11.65 -16.37 -1.70
N ALA A 151 10.56 -16.22 -2.46
CA ALA A 151 10.57 -15.54 -3.74
C ALA A 151 10.79 -14.01 -3.63
N PHE A 152 10.62 -13.42 -2.43
CA PHE A 152 10.79 -11.98 -2.18
C PHE A 152 11.94 -11.66 -1.20
N ASP A 153 12.69 -12.67 -0.76
CA ASP A 153 13.95 -12.54 0.01
C ASP A 153 15.16 -12.56 -0.93
#